data_AF-A0A5C7QTI2-F1
#
_entry.id   AF-A0A5C7QTI2-F1
#
_cell.length_a   1.000
_cell.length_b   1.000
_cell.length_c   1.000
_cell.angle_alpha   90.00
_cell.angle_beta   90.00
_cell.angle_gamma   90.00
#
_symmetry.space_group_name_H-M   'P 1'
#
loop_
_entity.id
_entity.type
_entity.pdbx_description
1 polymer ?
#
loop_
_entity_poly.entity_id
_entity_poly.type
_entity_poly.pdbx_seq_one_letter_code
_entity_poly.pdbx_strand_id
1 'polypeptide(L)'
;MPVDALENARRRFFLEGQSVADWARERGFNLQLTYSVLNGRLRARRGESHRIAVALGLKPERALLAQNAAAHSNTSQEGTMK
;
A
#
# COMPACT_ATOMS: atom_id res chain seq x y z
N MET A 1 -7.36 6.00 -4.37
CA MET A 1 -7.33 5.37 -3.02
C MET A 1 -8.77 5.18 -2.61
N PRO A 2 -9.16 3.99 -2.14
CA PRO A 2 -10.49 3.77 -1.55
C PRO A 2 -10.68 4.70 -0.36
N VAL A 3 -11.91 5.17 -0.12
CA VAL A 3 -12.23 6.08 0.99
C VAL A 3 -11.89 5.43 2.33
N ASP A 4 -12.11 4.13 2.45
CA ASP A 4 -11.90 3.34 3.67
C ASP A 4 -10.44 2.95 3.92
N ALA A 5 -9.55 3.10 2.92
CA ALA A 5 -8.17 2.62 3.02
C ALA A 5 -7.37 3.39 4.09
N LEU A 6 -7.59 4.70 4.22
CA LEU A 6 -6.93 5.53 5.22
C LEU A 6 -7.41 5.21 6.64
N GLU A 7 -8.72 5.01 6.79
CA GLU A 7 -9.33 4.59 8.06
C GLU A 7 -8.81 3.22 8.49
N ASN A 8 -8.73 2.26 7.57
CA ASN A 8 -8.17 0.95 7.84
C ASN A 8 -6.69 1.02 8.25
N ALA A 9 -5.89 1.86 7.60
CA ALA A 9 -4.49 2.07 7.98
C ALA A 9 -4.37 2.65 9.39
N ARG A 10 -5.22 3.62 9.78
CA ARG A 10 -5.28 4.16 11.14
C ARG A 10 -5.72 3.10 12.15
N ARG A 11 -6.75 2.32 11.82
CA ARG A 11 -7.24 1.23 12.67
C ARG A 11 -6.15 0.19 12.91
N ARG A 12 -5.32 -0.11 11.92
CA ARG A 12 -4.19 -1.04 12.08
C ARG A 12 -3.24 -0.58 13.19
N PHE A 13 -2.85 0.69 13.20
CA PHE A 13 -2.01 1.26 14.27
C PHE A 13 -2.65 1.14 15.65
N PHE A 14 -3.96 1.39 15.74
CA PHE A 14 -4.70 1.23 16.99
C PHE A 14 -4.73 -0.23 17.47
N LEU A 15 -4.98 -1.19 16.56
CA LEU A 15 -5.06 -2.62 16.89
C LEU A 15 -3.70 -3.23 17.24
N GLU A 16 -2.64 -2.79 16.57
CA GLU A 16 -1.26 -3.26 16.81
C GLU A 16 -0.62 -2.58 18.04
N GLY A 17 -1.23 -1.51 18.56
CA GLY A 17 -0.65 -0.70 19.64
C GLY A 17 0.62 0.06 19.22
N GLN A 18 0.87 0.18 17.91
CA GLN A 18 2.05 0.84 17.36
C GLN A 18 1.73 2.30 17.01
N SER A 19 2.56 3.23 17.47
CA SER A 19 2.40 4.63 17.08
C SER A 19 2.85 4.85 15.63
N VAL A 20 2.24 5.82 14.95
CA VAL A 20 2.66 6.24 13.59
C VAL A 20 4.13 6.72 13.60
N ALA A 21 4.56 7.31 14.71
CA ALA A 21 5.93 7.80 14.88
C ALA A 21 6.94 6.65 14.95
N ASP A 22 6.67 5.64 15.76
CA ASP A 22 7.52 4.44 15.86
C ASP A 22 7.57 3.72 14.52
N TRP A 23 6.41 3.46 13.92
CA TRP A 23 6.33 2.80 12.61
C TRP A 23 7.14 3.54 11.53
N ALA A 24 7.06 4.87 11.50
CA ALA A 24 7.82 5.68 10.55
C ALA A 24 9.32 5.59 10.84
N ARG A 25 9.72 5.65 12.12
CA ARG A 25 11.12 5.62 12.54
C ARG A 25 11.78 4.27 12.28
N GLU A 26 11.07 3.18 12.57
CA GLU A 26 11.51 1.80 12.30
C GLU A 26 11.73 1.54 10.80
N ARG A 27 10.97 2.22 9.95
CA ARG A 27 11.09 2.11 8.48
C ARG A 27 11.95 3.20 7.84
N GLY A 28 12.48 4.14 8.63
CA GLY A 28 13.29 5.25 8.13
C GLY A 28 12.50 6.29 7.30
N PHE A 29 11.21 6.44 7.55
CA PHE A 29 10.37 7.45 6.88
C PHE A 29 10.26 8.75 7.67
N ASN A 30 10.05 9.86 6.96
CA ASN A 30 9.74 11.13 7.59
C ASN A 30 8.34 11.10 8.26
N LEU A 31 8.28 11.46 9.54
CA LEU A 31 7.05 11.45 10.32
C LEU A 31 5.97 12.41 9.77
N GLN A 32 6.35 13.65 9.45
CA GLN A 32 5.43 14.65 8.93
C GLN A 32 4.86 14.22 7.57
N LEU A 33 5.69 13.59 6.73
CA LEU A 33 5.25 13.05 5.46
C LEU A 33 4.28 11.86 5.65
N THR A 34 4.56 11.00 6.63
CA THR A 34 3.70 9.86 6.98
C THR A 34 2.31 10.31 7.40
N TYR A 35 2.22 11.29 8.32
CA TYR A 35 0.94 11.89 8.69
C TYR A 35 0.25 12.57 7.51
N SER A 36 1.00 13.23 6.62
CA SER A 36 0.42 13.88 5.45
C SER A 36 -0.19 12.88 4.45
N VAL A 37 0.38 11.67 4.36
CA VAL A 37 -0.20 10.56 3.57
C VAL A 37 -1.44 9.99 4.27
N LEU A 38 -1.37 9.69 5.57
CA LEU A 38 -2.51 9.17 6.34
C LEU A 38 -3.71 10.13 6.35
N ASN A 39 -3.45 11.44 6.40
CA ASN A 39 -4.47 12.47 6.34
C ASN A 39 -5.01 12.74 4.93
N GLY A 40 -4.53 12.02 3.91
CA GLY A 40 -5.00 12.16 2.53
C GLY A 40 -4.61 13.47 1.85
N ARG A 41 -3.75 14.29 2.50
CA ARG A 41 -3.26 15.57 1.95
C ARG A 41 -2.35 15.35 0.74
N LEU A 42 -1.60 14.24 0.73
CA LEU A 42 -0.69 13.89 -0.36
C LEU A 42 -1.29 12.81 -1.26
N ARG A 43 -1.21 13.03 -2.58
CA ARG A 43 -1.62 12.04 -3.60
C ARG A 43 -0.64 10.87 -3.75
N ALA A 44 0.53 10.91 -3.08
CA ALA A 44 1.51 9.84 -3.06
C ALA A 44 1.89 9.30 -4.46
N ARG A 45 2.10 10.21 -5.41
CA ARG A 45 2.37 9.87 -6.82
C ARG A 45 3.79 9.32 -7.03
N ARG A 46 4.77 9.85 -6.31
CA ARG A 46 6.20 9.50 -6.43
C ARG A 46 6.98 9.79 -5.15
N GLY A 47 8.24 9.38 -5.12
CA GLY A 47 9.18 9.65 -4.04
C GLY A 47 8.78 8.99 -2.73
N GLU A 48 9.15 9.60 -1.61
CA GLU A 48 8.90 9.02 -0.29
C GLU A 48 7.41 8.90 0.06
N SER A 49 6.59 9.87 -0.34
CA SER A 49 5.13 9.77 -0.15
C SER A 49 4.52 8.54 -0.84
N HIS A 50 5.05 8.15 -2.01
CA HIS A 50 4.66 6.92 -2.68
C HIS A 50 5.11 5.68 -1.91
N ARG A 51 6.37 5.65 -1.45
CA ARG A 51 6.91 4.54 -0.63
C ARG A 51 6.10 4.33 0.65
N ILE A 52 5.76 5.42 1.34
CA ILE A 52 4.89 5.39 2.52
C ILE A 52 3.51 4.82 2.17
N ALA A 53 2.88 5.29 1.09
CA ALA A 53 1.56 4.79 0.70
C ALA A 53 1.57 3.30 0.34
N VAL A 54 2.62 2.80 -0.30
CA VAL A 54 2.79 1.37 -0.56
C VAL A 54 3.01 0.60 0.75
N ALA A 55 3.90 1.08 1.61
CA ALA A 55 4.20 0.45 2.91
C ALA A 55 2.99 0.42 3.86
N LEU A 56 2.09 1.41 3.76
CA LEU A 56 0.84 1.43 4.50
C LEU A 56 -0.25 0.51 3.92
N GLY A 57 -0.03 -0.06 2.73
CA GLY A 57 -1.02 -0.86 2.01
C GLY A 57 -2.08 -0.03 1.28
N LEU A 58 -1.86 1.28 1.13
CA LEU A 58 -2.80 2.20 0.47
C LEU A 58 -2.65 2.19 -1.05
N LYS A 59 -1.52 1.68 -1.56
CA LYS A 59 -1.21 1.52 -2.98
C LYS A 59 -0.59 0.15 -3.23
N PRO A 60 -0.85 -0.48 -4.39
CA PRO A 60 -0.20 -1.71 -4.75
C PRO A 60 1.30 -1.48 -4.97
N GLU A 61 2.10 -2.46 -4.55
CA GLU A 61 3.53 -2.47 -4.82
C GLU A 61 3.79 -2.78 -6.30
N ARG A 62 4.84 -2.18 -6.87
CA ARG A 62 5.24 -2.43 -8.26
C ARG A 62 5.52 -3.91 -8.53
N ALA A 63 6.13 -4.61 -7.57
CA ALA A 63 6.42 -6.04 -7.69
C ALA A 63 5.12 -6.87 -7.79
N LEU A 64 4.12 -6.57 -6.95
CA LEU A 64 2.80 -7.19 -7.02
C LEU A 64 2.11 -6.94 -8.37
N LEU A 65 2.21 -5.71 -8.90
CA LEU A 65 1.67 -5.38 -10.23
C LEU A 65 2.34 -6.20 -11.34
N ALA A 66 3.65 -6.41 -11.26
CA ALA A 66 4.40 -7.21 -12.23
C ALA A 66 4.04 -8.70 -12.15
N GLN A 67 3.88 -9.25 -10.94
CA GLN A 67 3.49 -10.66 -10.73
C GLN A 67 2.08 -10.94 -11.25
N ASN A 68 1.13 -10.03 -10.98
CA ASN A 68 -0.23 -10.14 -11.49
C ASN A 68 -0.25 -10.11 -13.02
N ALA A 69 0.55 -9.26 -13.66
CA ALA A 69 0.65 -9.23 -15.12
C ALA A 69 1.17 -10.57 -15.70
N ALA A 70 2.15 -11.19 -15.06
CA ALA A 70 2.66 -12.49 -15.50
C ALA A 70 1.61 -13.62 -15.37
N ALA A 71 0.85 -13.66 -14.26
CA ALA A 71 -0.10 -14.72 -13.96
C ALA A 71 -1.32 -14.78 -14.92
N HIS A 72 -1.82 -13.65 -15.41
CA HIS A 72 -2.98 -13.61 -16.32
C HIS A 72 -2.66 -14.12 -17.74
N SER A 73 -1.39 -14.30 -18.08
CA SER A 73 -0.94 -14.80 -19.40
C SER A 73 -1.16 -16.30 -19.59
N ASN A 74 -1.39 -17.05 -18.52
CA ASN A 74 -1.37 -18.52 -18.54
C ASN A 74 -2.77 -19.18 -18.50
N THR A 75 -3.86 -18.40 -18.47
CA THR A 75 -5.24 -18.92 -18.37
C THR A 75 -5.93 -19.00 -19.75
N SER A 76 -5.28 -19.65 -20.73
CA SER A 76 -5.89 -19.93 -22.04
C SER A 76 -5.39 -21.26 -22.60
N GLN A 77 -5.41 -22.35 -21.83
CA GLN A 77 -5.29 -23.73 -22.34
C GLN A 77 -5.90 -24.72 -21.32
N GLU A 78 -7.22 -24.79 -21.19
CA GLU A 78 -7.90 -26.02 -20.73
C GLU A 78 -9.37 -25.97 -21.17
N GLY A 79 -9.80 -26.92 -22.01
CA GLY A 79 -11.21 -27.11 -22.33
C GLY A 79 -11.59 -27.24 -23.81
N THR A 80 -10.85 -28.00 -24.62
CA THR A 80 -11.46 -28.74 -25.74
C THR A 80 -11.52 -30.20 -25.35
N MET A 81 -12.72 -30.68 -25.00
CA MET A 81 -13.18 -32.06 -25.21
C MET A 81 -14.57 -32.20 -24.59
N LYS A 82 -15.63 -32.14 -25.40
CA LYS A 82 -16.42 -33.31 -25.78
C LYS A 82 -17.44 -32.95 -26.85
#